data_AF-A0A838VK69-F1
#
_entry.id   AF-A0A838VK69-F1
#
_cell.length_a   1.000
_cell.length_b   1.000
_cell.length_c   1.000
_cell.angle_alpha   90.00
_cell.angle_beta   90.00
_cell.angle_gamma   90.00
#
_symmetry.space_group_name_H-M   'P 1'
#
loop_
_entity.id
_entity.type
_entity.pdbx_description
1 polymer ?
#
loop_
_entity_poly.entity_id
_entity_poly.type
_entity_poly.pdbx_seq_one_letter_code
_entity_poly.pdbx_strand_id
1 'polypeptide(L)'
;MGGFSPLHILILAIVAVLLLGGGRFSNLMGDVAKGVKNFKKGMAEEDGAPRSSTVPPPPSMIEGRSAADIIAEHERQKAAAAQPVPPSDPAA
;
A
#
# COMPACT_ATOMS: atom_id res chain seq x y z
N MET A 1 20.95 31.50 11.13
CA MET A 1 21.47 30.43 10.25
C MET A 1 20.73 29.12 10.59
N GLY A 2 19.43 29.02 10.28
CA GLY A 2 18.54 27.94 10.76
C GLY A 2 17.77 27.25 9.63
N GLY A 3 18.45 27.01 8.50
CA GLY A 3 17.82 26.69 7.21
C GLY A 3 17.34 25.25 7.01
N PHE A 4 17.56 24.33 7.97
CA PHE A 4 17.24 22.91 7.79
C PHE A 4 16.46 22.34 8.97
N SER A 5 15.47 23.08 9.46
CA SER A 5 14.48 22.49 10.37
C SER A 5 13.71 21.40 9.60
N PRO A 6 13.40 20.24 10.20
CA PRO A 6 12.57 19.20 9.60
C PRO A 6 11.24 19.72 9.04
N LEU A 7 10.70 20.80 9.64
CA LEU A 7 9.51 21.51 9.13
C LEU A 7 9.71 22.10 7.73
N HIS A 8 10.90 22.63 7.42
CA HIS A 8 11.19 23.24 6.12
C HIS A 8 11.22 22.19 5.00
N ILE A 9 11.87 21.05 5.28
CA ILE A 9 11.94 19.90 4.36
C ILE A 9 10.53 19.33 4.12
N LEU A 10 9.69 19.25 5.17
CA LEU A 10 8.32 18.78 5.05
C LEU A 10 7.48 19.69 4.13
N ILE A 11 7.58 21.02 4.31
CA ILE A 11 6.89 22.00 3.45
C ILE A 11 7.37 21.88 2.00
N LEU A 12 8.69 21.77 1.78
CA LEU A 12 9.26 21.60 0.45
C LEU A 12 8.77 20.32 -0.23
N ALA A 13 8.69 19.21 0.51
CA ALA A 13 8.18 17.94 0.00
C ALA A 13 6.72 18.04 -0.44
N ILE A 14 5.86 18.71 0.35
CA ILE A 14 4.45 18.94 -0.01
C ILE A 14 4.34 19.74 -1.30
N VAL A 15 5.10 20.84 -1.41
CA VAL A 15 5.11 21.68 -2.61
C VAL A 15 5.61 20.90 -3.83
N ALA A 16 6.66 20.09 -3.69
CA ALA A 16 7.18 19.25 -4.76
C ALA A 16 6.16 18.23 -5.26
N VAL A 17 5.39 17.58 -4.36
CA VAL A 17 4.33 16.63 -4.72
C VAL A 17 3.18 17.32 -5.45
N LEU A 18 2.78 18.54 -5.02
CA LEU A 18 1.75 19.32 -5.69
C LEU A 18 2.18 19.76 -7.11
N LEU A 19 3.45 20.14 -7.29
CA LEU A 19 4.00 20.54 -8.59
C LEU A 19 4.18 19.34 -9.55
N LEU A 20 4.64 18.20 -9.05
CA LEU A 20 4.77 16.98 -9.86
C LEU A 20 3.40 16.35 -10.18
N GLY A 21 2.42 16.51 -9.28
CA GLY A 21 1.14 15.80 -9.34
C GLY A 21 1.28 14.31 -8.98
N GLY A 22 0.22 13.73 -8.42
CA GLY A 22 0.24 12.35 -7.90
C GLY A 22 0.66 11.29 -8.93
N GLY A 23 0.32 11.48 -10.21
CA GLY A 23 0.65 10.52 -11.28
C GLY A 23 2.15 10.44 -11.64
N ARG A 24 2.87 11.57 -11.66
CA ARG A 24 4.32 11.57 -11.95
C ARG A 24 5.13 11.20 -10.71
N PHE A 25 4.69 11.64 -9.53
CA PHE A 25 5.36 11.33 -8.27
C PHE A 25 5.34 9.83 -7.96
N SER A 26 4.21 9.12 -8.13
CA SER A 26 4.14 7.67 -7.89
C SER A 26 5.02 6.84 -8.82
N ASN A 27 5.07 7.19 -10.11
CA ASN A 27 5.96 6.50 -11.06
C ASN A 27 7.44 6.73 -10.71
N LEU A 28 7.82 7.98 -10.41
CA LEU A 28 9.20 8.31 -10.02
C LEU A 28 9.60 7.67 -8.69
N MET A 29 8.72 7.68 -7.69
CA MET A 29 8.95 7.03 -6.40
C MET A 29 9.11 5.52 -6.55
N GLY A 30 8.36 4.89 -7.47
CA GLY A 30 8.48 3.47 -7.78
C GLY A 30 9.85 3.09 -8.36
N ASP A 31 10.37 3.90 -9.29
CA ASP A 31 11.68 3.66 -9.89
C ASP A 31 12.83 3.95 -8.92
N VAL A 32 12.70 5.00 -8.10
CA VAL A 32 13.65 5.29 -7.01
C VAL A 32 13.63 4.19 -5.96
N ALA A 33 12.46 3.69 -5.55
CA ALA A 33 12.34 2.60 -4.58
C ALA A 33 13.00 1.30 -5.07
N LYS A 34 12.84 0.96 -6.37
CA LYS A 34 13.51 -0.19 -6.98
C LYS A 34 15.04 0.02 -7.01
N GLY A 35 15.52 1.21 -7.37
CA GLY A 35 16.95 1.54 -7.36
C GLY A 35 17.58 1.41 -5.97
N VAL A 36 16.93 1.98 -4.95
CA VAL A 36 17.40 1.91 -3.55
C VAL A 36 17.31 0.49 -2.99
N LYS A 37 16.26 -0.28 -3.32
CA LYS A 37 16.14 -1.70 -2.90
C LYS A 37 17.24 -2.56 -3.53
N ASN A 38 17.55 -2.36 -4.80
CA ASN A 38 18.63 -3.06 -5.48
C ASN A 38 20.01 -2.67 -4.95
N PHE A 39 20.22 -1.38 -4.63
CA PHE A 39 21.45 -0.91 -3.99
C PHE A 39 21.64 -1.57 -2.61
N LYS A 40 20.59 -1.59 -1.78
CA LYS A 40 20.63 -2.24 -0.47
C LYS A 40 20.84 -3.76 -0.56
N LYS A 41 20.22 -4.41 -1.55
CA LYS A 41 20.42 -5.83 -1.82
C LYS A 41 21.87 -6.12 -2.25
N GLY A 42 22.46 -5.29 -3.10
CA GLY A 42 23.86 -5.41 -3.51
C GLY A 42 24.83 -5.27 -2.34
N MET A 43 24.59 -4.34 -1.41
CA MET A 43 25.42 -4.23 -0.20
C MET A 43 25.20 -5.38 0.78
N ALA A 44 23.96 -5.84 0.97
CA ALA A 44 23.66 -6.97 1.85
C ALA A 44 24.19 -8.32 1.31
N GLU A 45 24.40 -8.44 0.00
CA GLU A 45 25.04 -9.60 -0.62
C GLU A 45 26.55 -9.64 -0.33
N GLU A 46 27.20 -8.49 -0.08
CA GLU A 46 28.59 -8.41 0.38
C GLU A 46 28.73 -8.81 1.87
N ASP A 47 27.71 -8.51 2.70
CA ASP A 47 27.63 -8.83 4.13
C ASP A 47 27.04 -10.23 4.46
N GLY A 48 26.88 -11.12 3.47
CA GLY A 48 26.60 -12.55 3.71
C GLY A 48 25.20 -12.93 4.22
N ALA A 49 24.20 -12.03 4.16
CA ALA A 49 22.83 -12.35 4.57
C ALA A 49 21.98 -12.94 3.42
N PRO A 50 21.38 -14.13 3.55
CA PRO A 50 20.61 -14.73 2.48
C PRO A 50 19.25 -14.03 2.29
N ARG A 51 19.10 -13.43 1.11
CA ARG A 51 17.89 -13.10 0.35
C ARG A 51 16.54 -13.28 1.07
N SER A 52 15.93 -12.16 1.48
CA SER A 52 14.47 -12.00 1.37
C SER A 52 14.13 -11.77 -0.10
N SER A 53 14.06 -12.85 -0.86
CA SER A 53 13.23 -12.92 -2.06
C SER A 53 11.77 -12.89 -1.62
N THR A 54 11.30 -11.73 -1.18
CA THR A 54 9.89 -11.41 -1.30
C THR A 54 9.66 -11.17 -2.78
N VAL A 55 9.15 -12.20 -3.45
CA VAL A 55 8.25 -12.05 -4.60
C VAL A 55 7.48 -10.75 -4.36
N PRO A 56 7.60 -9.72 -5.22
CA PRO A 56 6.76 -8.55 -5.05
C PRO A 56 5.32 -9.08 -5.00
N PRO A 57 4.49 -8.73 -3.99
CA PRO A 57 3.07 -8.99 -4.16
C PRO A 57 2.71 -8.42 -5.54
N PRO A 58 1.98 -9.19 -6.38
CA PRO A 58 1.61 -8.73 -7.71
C PRO A 58 1.14 -7.29 -7.53
N PRO A 59 1.62 -6.34 -8.36
CA PRO A 59 1.33 -4.93 -8.15
C PRO A 59 -0.17 -4.88 -7.90
N SER A 60 -0.55 -4.51 -6.66
CA SER A 60 -1.88 -4.02 -6.42
C SER A 60 -1.89 -2.72 -7.20
N MET A 61 -2.07 -2.86 -8.51
CA MET A 61 -2.62 -1.84 -9.33
C MET A 61 -3.81 -1.37 -8.51
N ILE A 62 -3.92 -0.06 -8.37
CA ILE A 62 -5.15 0.57 -7.94
C ILE A 62 -6.14 0.23 -9.06
N GLU A 63 -6.57 -1.02 -9.08
CA GLU A 63 -7.32 -1.70 -10.12
C GLU A 63 -8.57 -2.17 -9.43
N GLY A 64 -9.59 -1.34 -9.61
CA GLY A 64 -10.93 -1.83 -9.78
C GLY A 64 -11.43 -2.73 -8.66
N ARG A 65 -11.44 -2.25 -7.40
CA ARG A 65 -12.65 -2.51 -6.62
C ARG A 65 -13.71 -1.63 -7.25
N SER A 66 -14.39 -2.19 -8.25
CA SER A 66 -15.46 -1.48 -8.95
C SER A 66 -16.47 -1.05 -7.90
N ALA A 67 -17.07 0.12 -8.05
CA ALA A 67 -18.15 0.55 -7.17
C ALA A 67 -19.23 -0.53 -7.05
N ALA A 68 -19.41 -1.36 -8.09
CA ALA A 68 -20.27 -2.54 -8.08
C ALA A 68 -19.86 -3.58 -7.00
N ASP A 69 -18.58 -3.85 -6.80
CA ASP A 69 -18.08 -4.82 -5.81
C ASP A 69 -18.22 -4.29 -4.39
N ILE A 70 -18.09 -2.96 -4.21
CA ILE A 70 -18.28 -2.29 -2.91
C ILE A 70 -19.78 -2.32 -2.52
N ILE A 71 -20.67 -2.04 -3.47
CA ILE A 71 -22.12 -2.03 -3.25
C ILE A 71 -22.64 -3.46 -3.00
N ALA A 72 -22.16 -4.45 -3.76
CA ALA A 72 -22.54 -5.85 -3.58
C ALA A 72 -22.13 -6.41 -2.21
N GLU A 73 -20.96 -6.03 -1.70
CA GLU A 73 -20.52 -6.41 -0.35
C GLU A 73 -21.34 -5.71 0.75
N HIS A 74 -21.71 -4.44 0.54
CA HIS A 74 -22.56 -3.70 1.47
C HIS A 74 -23.99 -4.28 1.53
N GLU A 75 -24.54 -4.72 0.40
CA GLU A 75 -25.83 -5.44 0.37
C GLU A 75 -25.75 -6.83 1.02
N ARG A 76 -24.65 -7.58 0.83
CA ARG A 76 -24.44 -8.86 1.52
C ARG A 76 -24.31 -8.70 3.03
N GLN A 77 -23.61 -7.67 3.51
CA GLN A 77 -23.53 -7.39 4.95
C GLN A 77 -24.87 -6.96 5.54
N LYS A 78 -25.68 -6.22 4.78
CA LYS A 78 -27.05 -5.87 5.18
C LYS A 78 -28.00 -7.08 5.19
N ALA A 79 -27.80 -8.04 4.29
CA ALA A 79 -28.55 -9.31 4.26
C ALA A 79 -28.08 -10.32 5.34
N ALA A 80 -26.79 -10.31 5.68
CA ALA A 80 -26.23 -11.15 6.75
C ALA A 80 -26.64 -10.66 8.14
N ALA A 81 -26.82 -9.35 8.33
CA ALA A 81 -27.36 -8.77 9.56
C ALA A 81 -28.86 -9.03 9.76
N ALA A 82 -29.58 -9.53 8.73
CA ALA A 82 -31.03 -9.77 8.78
C ALA A 82 -31.41 -11.26 8.86
N GLN A 83 -30.46 -12.20 8.89
CA GLN A 83 -30.77 -13.61 9.11
C GLN A 83 -30.68 -13.95 10.61
N PRO A 84 -31.81 -14.37 11.23
CA PRO A 84 -31.84 -14.71 12.64
C PRO A 84 -31.01 -15.98 12.87
N VAL A 85 -30.27 -15.95 13.98
CA VAL A 85 -29.49 -17.05 14.53
C VAL A 85 -30.32 -18.36 14.43
N PRO A 86 -29.89 -19.38 13.67
CA PRO A 86 -30.56 -20.66 13.71
C PRO A 86 -30.41 -21.23 15.13
N PRO A 87 -31.47 -21.76 15.76
CA PRO A 87 -31.38 -22.33 17.09
C PRO A 87 -30.38 -23.49 17.04
N SER A 88 -29.32 -23.33 17.83
CA SER A 88 -28.41 -24.41 18.17
C SER A 88 -29.18 -25.49 18.92
N ASP A 89 -29.48 -26.59 18.24
CA ASP A 89 -29.71 -27.87 18.89
C ASP A 89 -28.79 -28.93 18.28
N PRO A 90 -27.66 -29.24 18.96
CA PRO A 90 -26.97 -30.48 18.77
C PRO A 90 -27.56 -31.54 19.72
N ALA A 91 -28.07 -32.62 19.12
CA ALA A 91 -28.29 -33.94 19.71
C ALA A 91 -29.60 -34.22 20.46
N ALA A 92 -30.02 -35.48 20.29
CA ALA A 92 -31.03 -36.29 20.99
C ALA A 92 -32.43 -36.30 20.39
#